data_AF-A0A7Z9ZXZ4-F1
#
_entry.id   AF-A0A7Z9ZXZ4-F1
#
_cell.length_a   1.000
_cell.length_b   1.000
_cell.length_c   1.000
_cell.angle_alpha   90.00
_cell.angle_beta   90.00
_cell.angle_gamma   90.00
#
_symmetry.space_group_name_H-M   'P 1'
#
loop_
_entity.id
_entity.type
_entity.pdbx_description
1 polymer ?
#
loop_
_entity_poly.entity_id
_entity_poly.type
_entity_poly.pdbx_seq_one_letter_code
_entity_poly.pdbx_strand_id
1 'polypeptide(L)'
;SEKITLGSALPSEPKKFTFGSLGLIVETGSDLASLTASASASFSVTAGTTATFHVGASSGDTLSVTVEELSSSILGVNSLDVTTQSGAEEAITAIDNAIVKVSEQRANLGAAQNRLEQVIGNLSIAYENTSAAESRIRDLDVAMETANYTRLLILQQAGIAMLAQANMLPQAALALIGGG
;
A
#
# COMPACT_ATOMS: atom_id res chain seq x y z
N SER A 1 10.47 10.43 -20.35
CA SER A 1 10.73 9.04 -20.74
C SER A 1 12.22 8.82 -20.84
N GLU A 2 12.88 8.52 -19.72
CA GLU A 2 14.32 8.34 -19.67
C GLU A 2 14.64 6.85 -19.57
N LYS A 3 15.28 6.32 -20.62
CA LYS A 3 15.63 4.91 -20.76
C LYS A 3 17.04 4.72 -20.21
N ILE A 4 17.17 4.11 -19.04
CA ILE A 4 18.47 3.76 -18.46
C ILE A 4 18.97 2.48 -19.12
N THR A 5 20.10 2.58 -19.81
CA THR A 5 20.78 1.49 -20.52
C THR A 5 21.70 0.73 -19.55
N LEU A 6 21.56 -0.60 -19.48
CA LEU A 6 22.37 -1.47 -18.62
C LEU A 6 23.67 -1.87 -19.35
N GLY A 7 24.78 -1.24 -18.96
CA GLY A 7 26.13 -1.65 -19.37
C GLY A 7 26.67 -2.82 -18.55
N SER A 8 27.03 -3.88 -19.27
CA SER A 8 27.85 -5.09 -19.02
C SER A 8 28.77 -5.26 -17.80
N ALA A 9 28.43 -4.80 -16.59
CA ALA A 9 29.12 -5.23 -15.38
C ALA A 9 28.11 -5.73 -14.35
N LEU A 10 28.22 -7.02 -13.97
CA LEU A 10 27.49 -7.61 -12.86
C LEU A 10 27.72 -6.74 -11.60
N PRO A 11 26.71 -6.07 -11.05
CA PRO A 11 26.87 -5.29 -9.83
C PRO A 11 26.99 -6.23 -8.64
N SER A 12 28.09 -6.12 -7.88
CA SER A 12 28.38 -6.88 -6.66
C SER A 12 27.64 -6.37 -5.41
N GLU A 13 26.66 -5.50 -5.58
CA GLU A 13 25.85 -4.93 -4.50
C GLU A 13 24.35 -5.04 -4.86
N PRO A 14 23.47 -5.40 -3.90
CA PRO A 14 22.04 -5.51 -4.15
C PRO A 14 21.48 -4.14 -4.54
N LYS A 15 20.88 -4.06 -5.73
CA LYS A 15 20.23 -2.83 -6.20
C LYS A 15 18.80 -2.78 -5.67
N LYS A 16 18.52 -1.79 -4.83
CA LYS A 16 17.18 -1.53 -4.29
C LYS A 16 16.34 -0.76 -5.31
N PHE A 17 15.24 -1.35 -5.75
CA PHE A 17 14.23 -0.66 -6.55
C PHE A 17 13.04 -0.32 -5.65
N THR A 18 12.73 0.97 -5.52
CA THR A 18 11.57 1.47 -4.75
C THR A 18 10.53 1.98 -5.74
N PHE A 19 9.38 1.29 -5.82
CA PHE A 19 8.28 1.67 -6.71
C PHE A 19 7.21 2.46 -5.95
N GLY A 20 7.52 3.70 -5.55
CA GLY A 20 6.53 4.68 -5.08
C GLY A 20 5.45 4.17 -4.11
N SER A 21 4.23 4.69 -4.24
CA SER A 21 3.08 4.58 -3.29
C SER A 21 2.55 3.17 -3.01
N LEU A 22 3.17 2.13 -3.55
CA LEU A 22 2.82 0.73 -3.29
C LEU A 22 3.63 0.11 -2.15
N GLY A 23 4.62 0.84 -1.60
CA GLY A 23 5.40 0.38 -0.43
C GLY A 23 6.25 -0.87 -0.68
N LEU A 24 6.40 -1.29 -1.94
CA LEU A 24 7.11 -2.50 -2.31
C LEU A 24 8.61 -2.22 -2.47
N ILE A 25 9.42 -2.75 -1.55
CA ILE A 25 10.87 -2.82 -1.67
C ILE A 25 11.22 -4.24 -2.11
N VAL A 26 11.77 -4.40 -3.31
CA VAL A 26 12.28 -5.68 -3.79
C VAL A 26 13.81 -5.64 -3.72
N GLU A 27 14.39 -6.47 -2.85
CA GLU A 27 15.83 -6.65 -2.72
C GLU A 27 16.21 -7.94 -3.47
N THR A 28 16.93 -7.79 -4.58
CA THR A 28 17.28 -8.90 -5.46
C THR A 28 18.69 -9.37 -5.16
N GLY A 29 18.87 -10.67 -4.92
CA GLY A 29 20.20 -11.30 -4.89
C GLY A 29 20.87 -11.32 -6.27
N SER A 30 22.15 -11.72 -6.34
CA SER A 30 22.97 -11.71 -7.55
C SER A 30 22.48 -12.63 -8.68
N ASP A 31 21.54 -13.54 -8.41
CA ASP A 31 21.05 -14.54 -9.36
C ASP A 31 19.77 -14.12 -10.11
N LEU A 32 19.22 -12.93 -9.84
CA LEU A 32 17.99 -12.49 -10.51
C LEU A 32 18.30 -11.77 -11.84
N ALA A 33 18.20 -12.50 -12.94
CA ALA A 33 18.57 -12.01 -14.28
C ALA A 33 17.59 -10.97 -14.88
N SER A 34 16.30 -10.96 -14.50
CA SER A 34 15.37 -9.90 -14.88
C SER A 34 14.10 -9.89 -14.01
N LEU A 35 13.58 -8.68 -13.74
CA LEU A 35 12.25 -8.47 -13.16
C LEU A 35 11.42 -7.69 -14.18
N THR A 36 10.60 -8.39 -14.95
CA THR A 36 9.68 -7.77 -15.92
C THR A 36 8.38 -7.41 -15.20
N ALA A 37 8.17 -6.12 -14.95
CA ALA A 37 6.90 -5.61 -14.45
C ALA A 37 5.83 -5.69 -15.55
N SER A 38 5.04 -6.77 -15.56
CA SER A 38 3.82 -6.86 -16.35
C SER A 38 2.64 -6.34 -15.53
N ALA A 39 1.59 -5.84 -16.19
CA ALA A 39 0.36 -5.31 -15.55
C ALA A 39 -0.31 -6.30 -14.58
N SER A 40 0.02 -7.59 -14.70
CA SER A 40 -0.18 -8.61 -13.68
C SER A 40 1.16 -8.89 -13.00
N ALA A 41 1.41 -8.26 -11.85
CA ALA A 41 2.62 -8.52 -11.07
C ALA A 41 2.52 -9.92 -10.43
N SER A 42 3.02 -10.94 -11.12
CA SER A 42 3.19 -12.27 -10.55
C SER A 42 4.38 -12.26 -9.60
N PHE A 43 4.10 -12.36 -8.30
CA PHE A 43 5.12 -12.50 -7.26
C PHE A 43 5.53 -13.96 -7.12
N SER A 44 6.77 -14.31 -7.47
CA SER A 44 7.32 -15.66 -7.31
C SER A 44 8.34 -15.67 -6.17
N VAL A 45 8.10 -16.47 -5.14
CA VAL A 45 9.08 -16.74 -4.08
C VAL A 45 9.84 -18.01 -4.44
N THR A 46 11.17 -17.90 -4.54
CA THR A 46 12.04 -19.06 -4.79
C THR A 46 12.12 -19.92 -3.53
N ALA A 47 12.10 -21.24 -3.69
CA ALA A 47 12.26 -22.16 -2.58
C ALA A 47 13.61 -21.93 -1.87
N GLY A 48 13.63 -22.08 -0.54
CA GLY A 48 14.78 -21.77 0.31
C GLY A 48 14.92 -20.29 0.70
N THR A 49 13.93 -19.44 0.41
CA THR A 49 14.00 -18.00 0.68
C THR A 49 12.82 -17.49 1.51
N THR A 50 13.05 -16.37 2.22
CA THR A 50 12.01 -15.63 2.93
C THR A 50 11.62 -14.40 2.13
N ALA A 51 10.33 -14.29 1.80
CA ALA A 51 9.73 -13.12 1.20
C ALA A 51 9.12 -12.21 2.28
N THR A 52 9.47 -10.93 2.27
CA THR A 52 8.88 -9.93 3.18
C THR A 52 7.93 -9.02 2.41
N PHE A 53 6.65 -9.05 2.78
CA PHE A 53 5.61 -8.18 2.24
C PHE A 53 5.40 -6.98 3.16
N HIS A 54 5.28 -5.79 2.59
CA HIS A 54 4.81 -4.62 3.33
C HIS A 54 3.28 -4.60 3.26
N VAL A 55 2.63 -4.59 4.42
CA VAL A 55 1.17 -4.81 4.55
C VAL A 55 0.47 -3.66 5.28
N GLY A 56 1.12 -2.49 5.39
CA GLY A 56 0.57 -1.31 6.05
C GLY A 56 1.20 0.00 5.56
N ALA A 57 0.83 1.08 6.23
CA ALA A 57 1.24 2.45 5.86
C ALA A 57 2.55 2.89 6.53
N SER A 58 2.99 2.19 7.58
CA SER A 58 4.18 2.56 8.36
C SER A 58 5.33 1.59 8.14
N SER A 59 6.56 2.10 8.14
CA SER A 59 7.79 1.31 8.10
C SER A 59 7.87 0.38 9.33
N GLY A 60 7.45 -0.86 9.17
CA GLY A 60 7.35 -1.85 10.25
C GLY A 60 6.19 -2.82 10.08
N ASP A 61 5.17 -2.43 9.31
CA ASP A 61 4.04 -3.30 8.99
C ASP A 61 4.44 -4.31 7.91
N THR A 62 5.17 -5.35 8.31
CA THR A 62 5.63 -6.40 7.40
C THR A 62 5.10 -7.77 7.75
N LEU A 63 4.86 -8.57 6.72
CA LEU A 63 4.58 -9.99 6.82
C LEU A 63 5.70 -10.76 6.15
N SER A 64 6.38 -11.62 6.90
CA SER A 64 7.41 -12.51 6.35
C SER A 64 6.80 -13.88 6.05
N VAL A 65 7.06 -14.41 4.85
CA VAL A 65 6.64 -15.74 4.41
C VAL A 65 7.89 -16.49 3.96
N THR A 66 8.20 -17.58 4.65
CA THR A 66 9.33 -18.43 4.30
C THR A 66 8.84 -19.59 3.44
N VAL A 67 9.47 -19.78 2.28
CA VAL A 67 9.30 -20.98 1.46
C VAL A 67 10.53 -21.84 1.65
N GLU A 68 10.40 -22.94 2.38
CA GLU A 68 11.51 -23.89 2.55
C GLU A 68 11.80 -24.63 1.24
N GLU A 69 13.06 -25.04 1.06
CA GLU A 69 13.45 -25.88 -0.07
C GLU A 69 13.00 -27.33 0.18
N LEU A 70 12.16 -27.86 -0.71
CA LEU A 70 11.61 -29.21 -0.63
C LEU A 70 12.10 -30.07 -1.81
N SER A 71 13.42 -30.17 -2.00
CA SER A 71 14.01 -31.02 -3.03
C SER A 71 14.02 -32.50 -2.62
N SER A 72 14.08 -33.42 -3.59
CA SER A 72 14.09 -34.87 -3.32
C SER A 72 15.27 -35.31 -2.44
N SER A 73 16.37 -34.56 -2.49
CA SER A 73 17.54 -34.74 -1.63
C SER A 73 17.24 -34.33 -0.18
N ILE A 74 16.66 -33.14 0.04
CA ILE A 74 16.31 -32.61 1.37
C ILE A 74 15.19 -33.44 2.03
N LEU A 75 14.26 -33.95 1.22
CA LEU A 75 13.18 -34.82 1.68
C LEU A 75 13.62 -36.27 1.90
N GLY A 76 14.86 -36.65 1.52
CA GLY A 76 15.37 -38.00 1.71
C GLY A 76 14.74 -39.06 0.80
N VAL A 77 14.10 -38.63 -0.30
CA VAL A 77 13.38 -39.51 -1.24
C VAL A 77 14.16 -39.77 -2.54
N ASN A 78 15.42 -39.36 -2.61
CA ASN A 78 16.25 -39.47 -3.81
C ASN A 78 16.75 -40.91 -4.07
N SER A 79 17.08 -41.64 -3.00
CA SER A 79 17.72 -42.97 -3.05
C SER A 79 16.92 -44.00 -2.28
N LEU A 80 15.64 -44.16 -2.64
CA LEU A 80 14.76 -45.18 -2.06
C LEU A 80 14.99 -46.51 -2.78
N ASP A 81 15.32 -47.56 -2.04
CA ASP A 81 15.45 -48.91 -2.58
C ASP A 81 14.23 -49.76 -2.18
N VAL A 82 13.46 -50.21 -3.17
CA VAL A 82 12.23 -51.00 -2.98
C VAL A 82 12.45 -52.46 -3.40
N THR A 83 13.70 -52.87 -3.65
CA THR A 83 14.01 -54.25 -4.11
C THR A 83 13.98 -55.27 -2.98
N THR A 84 14.07 -54.83 -1.73
CA THR A 84 13.98 -55.67 -0.53
C THR A 84 12.79 -55.27 0.33
N GLN A 85 12.26 -56.20 1.13
CA GLN A 85 11.15 -55.90 2.05
C GLN A 85 11.55 -54.80 3.06
N SER A 86 12.74 -54.88 3.62
CA SER A 86 13.27 -53.86 4.55
C SER A 86 13.40 -52.49 3.88
N GLY A 87 13.92 -52.44 2.65
CA GLY A 87 14.05 -51.20 1.90
C GLY A 87 12.69 -50.57 1.56
N ALA A 88 11.68 -51.38 1.26
CA ALA A 88 10.32 -50.91 1.05
C ALA A 88 9.70 -50.28 2.31
N GLU A 89 9.93 -50.87 3.50
CA GLU A 89 9.47 -50.32 4.78
C GLU A 89 10.15 -48.99 5.13
N GLU A 90 11.46 -48.88 4.90
CA GLU A 90 12.20 -47.62 5.05
C GLU A 90 11.73 -46.57 4.03
N ALA A 91 11.43 -46.98 2.80
CA ALA A 91 10.97 -46.08 1.76
C ALA A 91 9.60 -45.47 2.06
N ILE A 92 8.66 -46.27 2.58
CA ILE A 92 7.36 -45.79 3.03
C ILE A 92 7.54 -44.75 4.15
N THR A 93 8.40 -45.05 5.13
CA THR A 93 8.68 -44.14 6.24
C THR A 93 9.28 -42.81 5.76
N ALA A 94 10.21 -42.86 4.81
CA ALA A 94 10.80 -41.66 4.22
C ALA A 94 9.77 -40.82 3.44
N ILE A 95 8.88 -41.46 2.69
CA ILE A 95 7.79 -40.78 1.97
C ILE A 95 6.79 -40.15 2.94
N ASP A 96 6.39 -40.84 4.00
CA ASP A 96 5.46 -40.30 5.00
C ASP A 96 6.04 -39.04 5.66
N ASN A 97 7.32 -39.08 6.04
CA ASN A 97 8.03 -37.91 6.57
C ASN A 97 8.09 -36.76 5.56
N ALA A 98 8.33 -37.06 4.28
CA ALA A 98 8.32 -36.05 3.22
C ALA A 98 6.93 -35.41 3.04
N ILE A 99 5.86 -36.22 3.09
CA ILE A 99 4.47 -35.74 3.02
C ILE A 99 4.15 -34.81 4.20
N VAL A 100 4.56 -35.18 5.41
CA VAL A 100 4.37 -34.34 6.60
C VAL A 100 5.05 -32.99 6.40
N LYS A 101 6.32 -32.95 5.99
CA LYS A 101 7.03 -31.69 5.73
C LYS A 101 6.37 -30.81 4.67
N VAL A 102 5.94 -31.40 3.55
CA VAL A 102 5.22 -30.66 2.50
C VAL A 102 3.89 -30.11 3.02
N SER A 103 3.20 -30.89 3.85
CA SER A 103 1.91 -30.51 4.44
C SER A 103 2.08 -29.37 5.46
N GLU A 104 3.11 -29.42 6.30
CA GLU A 104 3.48 -28.34 7.21
C GLU A 104 3.80 -27.05 6.45
N GLN A 105 4.59 -27.15 5.38
CA GLN A 105 4.90 -25.98 4.56
C GLN A 105 3.65 -25.39 3.91
N ARG A 106 2.72 -26.23 3.40
CA ARG A 106 1.42 -25.75 2.87
C ARG A 106 0.55 -25.11 3.95
N ALA A 107 0.54 -25.65 5.16
CA ALA A 107 -0.19 -25.08 6.29
C ALA A 107 0.36 -23.70 6.66
N ASN A 108 1.68 -23.53 6.71
CA ASN A 108 2.34 -22.25 6.96
C ASN A 108 1.99 -21.21 5.88
N LEU A 109 2.00 -21.61 4.61
CA LEU A 109 1.58 -20.74 3.50
C LEU A 109 0.09 -20.36 3.59
N GLY A 110 -0.78 -21.31 3.95
CA GLY A 110 -2.20 -21.04 4.17
C GLY A 110 -2.44 -20.07 5.33
N ALA A 111 -1.69 -20.21 6.43
CA ALA A 111 -1.75 -19.28 7.56
C ALA A 111 -1.29 -17.86 7.16
N ALA A 112 -0.21 -17.76 6.38
CA ALA A 112 0.26 -16.50 5.85
C ALA A 112 -0.76 -15.84 4.91
N GLN A 113 -1.43 -16.63 4.05
CA GLN A 113 -2.52 -16.14 3.18
C GLN A 113 -3.69 -15.61 4.01
N ASN A 114 -4.13 -16.35 5.03
CA ASN A 114 -5.22 -15.90 5.90
C ASN A 114 -4.87 -14.58 6.60
N ARG A 115 -3.63 -14.46 7.10
CA ARG A 115 -3.15 -13.21 7.68
C ARG A 115 -3.11 -12.07 6.66
N LEU A 116 -2.68 -12.31 5.42
CA LEU A 116 -2.74 -11.31 4.35
C LEU A 116 -4.17 -10.84 4.10
N GLU A 117 -5.13 -11.76 3.97
CA GLU A 117 -6.54 -11.43 3.76
C GLU A 117 -7.10 -10.58 4.91
N GLN A 118 -6.79 -10.94 6.16
CA GLN A 118 -7.19 -10.15 7.34
C GLN A 118 -6.59 -8.75 7.32
N VAL A 119 -5.30 -8.62 6.99
CA VAL A 119 -4.64 -7.31 6.93
C VAL A 119 -5.20 -6.46 5.79
N ILE A 120 -5.47 -7.05 4.63
CA ILE A 120 -6.14 -6.37 3.51
C ILE A 120 -7.52 -5.86 3.93
N GLY A 121 -8.31 -6.70 4.61
CA GLY A 121 -9.63 -6.30 5.14
C GLY A 121 -9.53 -5.13 6.12
N ASN A 122 -8.62 -5.20 7.08
CA ASN A 122 -8.39 -4.13 8.05
C ASN A 122 -7.91 -2.84 7.39
N LEU A 123 -7.01 -2.93 6.41
CA LEU A 123 -6.48 -1.77 5.69
C LEU A 123 -7.56 -1.11 4.82
N SER A 124 -8.46 -1.90 4.22
CA SER A 124 -9.59 -1.38 3.46
C SER A 124 -10.54 -0.57 4.34
N ILE A 125 -10.85 -1.07 5.55
CA ILE A 125 -11.67 -0.34 6.52
C ILE A 125 -10.97 0.93 7.02
N ALA A 126 -9.67 0.85 7.32
CA ALA A 126 -8.88 2.00 7.72
C ALA A 126 -8.86 3.08 6.62
N TYR A 127 -8.68 2.66 5.35
CA TYR A 127 -8.72 3.54 4.19
C TYR A 127 -10.07 4.23 4.03
N GLU A 128 -11.18 3.50 4.17
CA GLU A 128 -12.53 4.08 4.12
C GLU A 128 -12.73 5.13 5.21
N ASN A 129 -12.32 4.83 6.45
CA ASN A 129 -12.42 5.76 7.57
C ASN A 129 -11.57 7.02 7.37
N THR A 130 -10.33 6.90 6.91
CA THR A 130 -9.45 8.03 6.64
C THR A 130 -9.97 8.87 5.48
N SER A 131 -10.44 8.24 4.39
CA SER A 131 -11.04 8.94 3.25
C SER A 131 -12.29 9.73 3.66
N ALA A 132 -13.17 9.14 4.48
CA ALA A 132 -14.34 9.83 5.01
C ALA A 132 -13.97 10.99 5.96
N ALA A 133 -12.92 10.84 6.77
CA ALA A 133 -12.39 11.92 7.59
C ALA A 133 -11.82 13.05 6.73
N GLU A 134 -11.05 12.73 5.69
CA GLU A 134 -10.49 13.69 4.74
C GLU A 134 -11.59 14.45 3.97
N SER A 135 -12.64 13.75 3.53
CA SER A 135 -13.80 14.39 2.88
C SER A 135 -14.46 15.40 3.81
N ARG A 136 -14.70 15.02 5.09
CA ARG A 136 -15.30 15.93 6.07
C ARG A 136 -14.44 17.15 6.36
N ILE A 137 -13.12 16.99 6.42
CA ILE A 137 -12.19 18.12 6.61
C ILE A 137 -12.23 19.04 5.39
N ARG A 138 -12.16 18.49 4.17
CA ARG A 138 -12.27 19.28 2.94
C ARG A 138 -13.60 20.02 2.82
N ASP A 139 -14.70 19.36 3.15
CA ASP A 139 -16.03 19.97 3.11
C ASP A 139 -16.15 21.11 4.14
N LEU A 140 -15.57 20.93 5.34
CA LEU A 140 -15.50 21.98 6.37
C LEU A 140 -14.67 23.18 5.92
N ASP A 141 -13.51 22.94 5.32
CA ASP A 141 -12.63 24.00 4.81
C ASP A 141 -13.32 24.80 3.69
N VAL A 142 -13.99 24.11 2.76
CA VAL A 142 -14.78 24.75 1.70
C VAL A 142 -15.95 25.55 2.28
N ALA A 143 -16.64 25.01 3.30
CA ALA A 143 -17.72 25.73 3.97
C ALA A 143 -17.22 26.99 4.69
N MET A 144 -16.07 26.94 5.36
CA MET A 144 -15.45 28.09 6.02
C MET A 144 -15.07 29.18 5.01
N GLU A 145 -14.44 28.81 3.89
CA GLU A 145 -14.06 29.75 2.85
C GLU A 145 -15.30 30.39 2.20
N THR A 146 -16.35 29.60 1.94
CA THR A 146 -17.62 30.09 1.38
C THR A 146 -18.34 31.05 2.34
N ALA A 147 -18.33 30.75 3.64
CA ALA A 147 -18.89 31.63 4.67
C ALA A 147 -18.12 32.95 4.76
N ASN A 148 -16.79 32.92 4.69
CA ASN A 148 -15.96 34.12 4.69
C ASN A 148 -16.20 34.96 3.43
N TYR A 149 -16.23 34.32 2.25
CA TYR A 149 -16.55 34.97 0.99
C TYR A 149 -17.94 35.64 1.02
N THR A 150 -18.95 34.95 1.55
CA THR A 150 -20.30 35.50 1.70
C THR A 150 -20.33 36.67 2.68
N ARG A 151 -19.58 36.59 3.80
CA ARG A 151 -19.44 37.69 4.76
C ARG A 151 -18.80 38.93 4.11
N LEU A 152 -17.77 38.74 3.29
CA LEU A 152 -17.10 39.81 2.56
C LEU A 152 -18.04 40.45 1.53
N LEU A 153 -18.83 39.66 0.81
CA LEU A 153 -19.87 40.13 -0.11
C LEU A 153 -20.94 40.97 0.61
N ILE A 154 -21.45 40.49 1.75
CA ILE A 154 -22.44 41.23 2.56
C ILE A 154 -21.83 42.54 3.07
N LEU A 155 -20.59 42.54 3.56
CA LEU A 155 -19.89 43.75 3.99
C LEU A 155 -19.71 44.75 2.84
N GLN A 156 -19.37 44.28 1.64
CA GLN A 156 -19.25 45.15 0.47
C GLN A 156 -20.60 45.76 0.09
N GLN A 157 -21.67 44.97 0.03
CA GLN A 157 -23.01 45.45 -0.30
C GLN A 157 -23.57 46.39 0.78
N ALA A 158 -23.35 46.07 2.06
CA ALA A 158 -23.71 46.93 3.18
C ALA A 158 -22.89 48.22 3.21
N GLY A 159 -21.61 48.18 2.85
CA GLY A 159 -20.75 49.36 2.72
C GLY A 159 -21.26 50.30 1.63
N ILE A 160 -21.68 49.78 0.47
CA ILE A 160 -22.29 50.56 -0.61
C ILE A 160 -23.63 51.17 -0.16
N ALA A 161 -24.50 50.38 0.50
CA ALA A 161 -25.78 50.87 1.01
C ALA A 161 -25.62 51.92 2.12
N MET A 162 -24.65 51.74 3.02
CA MET A 162 -24.31 52.70 4.08
C MET A 162 -23.72 53.99 3.51
N LEU A 163 -22.85 53.91 2.49
CA LEU A 163 -22.36 55.08 1.77
C LEU A 163 -23.48 55.83 1.04
N ALA A 164 -24.43 55.12 0.44
CA ALA A 164 -25.60 55.72 -0.20
C ALA A 164 -26.49 56.43 0.84
N GLN A 165 -26.80 55.78 1.97
CA GLN A 165 -27.58 56.35 3.07
C GLN A 165 -26.87 57.57 3.71
N ALA A 166 -25.56 57.48 3.92
CA ALA A 166 -24.74 58.56 4.47
C ALA A 166 -24.61 59.76 3.51
N ASN A 167 -24.73 59.57 2.19
CA ASN A 167 -24.79 60.66 1.22
C ASN A 167 -26.17 61.33 1.13
N MET A 168 -27.25 60.64 1.51
CA MET A 168 -28.60 61.24 1.54
C MET A 168 -28.85 62.10 2.80
N LEU A 169 -28.25 61.75 3.93
CA LEU A 169 -28.34 62.51 5.19
C LEU A 169 -27.94 63.99 5.07
N PRO A 170 -26.81 64.35 4.44
CA PRO A 170 -26.41 65.74 4.19
C PRO A 170 -27.36 66.50 3.26
N GLN A 171 -27.93 65.83 2.25
CA GLN A 171 -28.88 66.46 1.31
C GLN A 171 -30.23 66.76 1.98
N ALA A 172 -30.70 65.87 2.85
CA ALA A 172 -31.88 66.11 3.67
C ALA A 172 -31.67 67.25 4.68
N ALA A 173 -30.47 67.37 5.26
CA ALA A 173 -30.12 68.48 6.14
C ALA A 173 -29.99 69.82 5.39
N LEU A 174 -29.45 69.82 4.16
CA LEU A 174 -29.42 71.01 3.30
C LEU A 174 -30.81 71.45 2.84
N ALA A 175 -31.73 70.52 2.59
CA ALA A 175 -33.14 70.85 2.32
C ALA A 175 -33.82 71.52 3.53
N LEU A 176 -33.40 71.18 4.76
CA LEU A 176 -33.93 71.76 6.00
C LEU A 176 -33.32 73.14 6.33
N ILE A 177 -32.09 73.42 5.90
CA ILE A 177 -31.41 74.72 6.08
C ILE A 177 -31.66 75.68 4.90
N GLY A 178 -31.93 75.18 3.70
CA GLY A 178 -32.19 75.98 2.49
C GLY A 178 -33.67 76.12 2.10
N GLY A 179 -34.59 75.48 2.84
CA GLY A 179 -36.02 75.37 2.49
C GLY A 179 -36.98 75.92 3.55
N GLY A 180 -36.63 77.01 4.23
CA GLY A 180 -37.49 77.76 5.16
C GLY A 180 -37.30 79.25 4.99
#